data_AF-A0AAV5BM84-F1
#
_entry.id   AF-A0AAV5BM84-F1
#
_cell.length_a   1.000
_cell.length_b   1.000
_cell.length_c   1.000
_cell.angle_alpha   90.00
_cell.angle_beta   90.00
_cell.angle_gamma   90.00
#
_symmetry.space_group_name_H-M   'P 1'
#
loop_
_entity.id
_entity.type
_entity.pdbx_description
1 polymer ?
#
loop_
_entity_poly.entity_id
_entity_poly.type
_entity_poly.pdbx_seq_one_letter_code
_entity_poly.pdbx_strand_id
1 'polypeptide(L)'
;MQLSGNKVRKLEFLMADAVAHGADCVITVGGIQSNHCRATAVAAKYLNLDCYLILRTSKLLVEKDPGLVGNLLVERLVGAHIDLVSKEEYGKIGSVWWNHCGSCFRIKTEQLEGKSLIDGLQSGLDSRDIVSIENAKGLGYAMNTSEELKFVADVAAATGVILDPVYSGKATYGMLKDMAANPAKWKGRKVLFVHTGGLLGLYDKADQLSSLAGSWRRMELEESVPRKDGTGKMF
;
A
#
# COMPACT_ATOMS: atom_id res chain seq x y z
N MET A 1 -1.63 4.88 11.73
CA MET A 1 -1.13 4.50 10.37
C MET A 1 -2.10 3.60 9.57
N GLN A 2 -3.26 3.26 10.14
CA GLN A 2 -4.34 2.43 9.59
C GLN A 2 -4.97 3.01 8.31
N LEU A 3 -5.39 4.27 8.33
CA LEU A 3 -5.86 5.00 7.14
C LEU A 3 -4.70 5.86 6.62
N SER A 4 -3.96 5.36 5.64
CA SER A 4 -2.75 6.03 5.14
C SER A 4 -2.44 5.73 3.67
N GLY A 5 -1.60 6.59 3.08
CA GLY A 5 -1.16 6.50 1.69
C GLY A 5 -2.08 7.22 0.72
N ASN A 6 -1.70 7.24 -0.56
CA ASN A 6 -2.39 8.01 -1.59
C ASN A 6 -3.86 7.61 -1.79
N LYS A 7 -4.23 6.36 -1.49
CA LYS A 7 -5.61 5.87 -1.66
C LYS A 7 -6.61 6.58 -0.76
N VAL A 8 -6.18 7.10 0.38
CA VAL A 8 -7.05 7.87 1.28
C VAL A 8 -7.61 9.11 0.58
N ARG A 9 -6.79 9.83 -0.21
CA ARG A 9 -7.26 11.01 -0.97
C ARG A 9 -8.37 10.69 -1.96
N LYS A 10 -8.30 9.51 -2.59
CA LYS A 10 -9.36 9.02 -3.47
C LYS A 10 -10.61 8.64 -2.67
N LEU A 11 -10.41 7.97 -1.53
CA LEU A 11 -11.51 7.50 -0.69
C LEU A 11 -12.29 8.65 -0.04
N GLU A 12 -11.68 9.82 0.20
CA GLU A 12 -12.39 11.02 0.69
C GLU A 12 -13.65 11.31 -0.15
N PHE A 13 -13.53 11.26 -1.48
CA PHE A 13 -14.65 11.53 -2.40
C PHE A 13 -15.57 10.33 -2.57
N LEU A 14 -15.01 9.13 -2.75
CA LEU A 14 -15.83 7.94 -3.01
C LEU A 14 -16.65 7.51 -1.79
N MET A 15 -16.11 7.65 -0.59
CA MET A 15 -16.83 7.33 0.63
C MET A 15 -17.90 8.39 0.95
N ALA A 16 -17.63 9.67 0.66
CA ALA A 16 -18.65 10.71 0.76
C ALA A 16 -19.83 10.41 -0.19
N ASP A 17 -19.55 9.96 -1.41
CA ASP A 17 -20.56 9.56 -2.38
C ASP A 17 -21.36 8.33 -1.92
N ALA A 18 -20.69 7.32 -1.36
CA ALA A 18 -21.33 6.15 -0.78
C ALA A 18 -22.34 6.52 0.33
N VAL A 19 -21.91 7.37 1.27
CA VAL A 19 -22.76 7.84 2.36
C VAL A 19 -23.92 8.68 1.85
N ALA A 20 -23.67 9.58 0.88
CA ALA A 20 -24.72 10.42 0.29
C ALA A 20 -25.81 9.60 -0.41
N HIS A 21 -25.45 8.46 -1.00
CA HIS A 21 -26.39 7.54 -1.63
C HIS A 21 -27.02 6.53 -0.65
N GLY A 22 -26.75 6.63 0.65
CA GLY A 22 -27.33 5.76 1.67
C GLY A 22 -26.84 4.31 1.58
N ALA A 23 -25.63 4.08 1.08
CA ALA A 23 -25.04 2.74 1.06
C ALA A 23 -24.87 2.22 2.50
N ASP A 24 -25.09 0.92 2.68
CA ASP A 24 -24.86 0.19 3.94
C ASP A 24 -23.50 -0.52 3.95
N CYS A 25 -22.94 -0.77 2.77
CA CYS A 25 -21.68 -1.47 2.60
C CYS A 25 -20.89 -0.97 1.39
N VAL A 26 -19.58 -1.25 1.40
CA VAL A 26 -18.68 -1.01 0.27
C VAL A 26 -17.95 -2.28 -0.13
N ILE A 27 -17.66 -2.41 -1.42
CA ILE A 27 -16.91 -3.53 -1.97
C ILE A 27 -15.72 -3.05 -2.81
N THR A 28 -14.58 -3.72 -2.65
CA THR A 28 -13.40 -3.49 -3.49
C THR A 28 -12.56 -4.75 -3.70
N VAL A 29 -11.54 -4.65 -4.54
CA VAL A 29 -10.67 -5.76 -4.95
C VAL A 29 -9.19 -5.38 -4.86
N GLY A 30 -8.35 -6.36 -4.54
CA GLY A 30 -6.91 -6.18 -4.49
C GLY A 30 -6.13 -7.50 -4.53
N GLY A 31 -4.83 -7.43 -4.26
CA GLY A 31 -4.08 -8.61 -3.82
C GLY A 31 -4.07 -8.70 -2.28
N ILE A 32 -3.53 -9.78 -1.73
CA ILE A 32 -3.45 -10.01 -0.28
C ILE A 32 -2.83 -8.83 0.50
N GLN A 33 -1.83 -8.16 -0.07
CA GLN A 33 -1.15 -7.02 0.56
C GLN A 33 -1.60 -5.67 0.01
N SER A 34 -2.85 -5.57 -0.47
CA SER A 34 -3.37 -4.37 -1.11
C SER A 34 -3.48 -3.19 -0.15
N ASN A 35 -2.68 -2.15 -0.38
CA ASN A 35 -2.81 -0.87 0.34
C ASN A 35 -4.20 -0.22 0.14
N HIS A 36 -4.84 -0.49 -1.00
CA HIS A 36 -6.19 0.01 -1.30
C HIS A 36 -7.25 -0.69 -0.47
N CYS A 37 -7.23 -2.03 -0.40
CA CYS A 37 -8.20 -2.81 0.37
C CYS A 37 -8.16 -2.43 1.85
N ARG A 38 -6.96 -2.40 2.44
CA ARG A 38 -6.75 -1.95 3.82
C ARG A 38 -7.24 -0.53 4.07
N ALA A 39 -6.99 0.42 3.15
CA ALA A 39 -7.48 1.79 3.32
C ALA A 39 -9.02 1.85 3.21
N THR A 40 -9.61 1.11 2.28
CA THR A 40 -11.07 1.01 2.10
C THR A 40 -11.74 0.41 3.33
N ALA A 41 -11.24 -0.70 3.86
CA ALA A 41 -11.79 -1.37 5.04
C ALA A 41 -11.77 -0.47 6.28
N VAL A 42 -10.66 0.23 6.52
CA VAL A 42 -10.56 1.17 7.64
C VAL A 42 -11.53 2.34 7.48
N ALA A 43 -11.60 2.93 6.28
CA ALA A 43 -12.51 4.06 6.02
C ALA A 43 -13.99 3.65 6.10
N ALA A 44 -14.35 2.46 5.60
CA ALA A 44 -15.69 1.90 5.74
C ALA A 44 -16.06 1.77 7.23
N LYS A 45 -15.15 1.24 8.05
CA LYS A 45 -15.38 1.10 9.48
C LYS A 45 -15.58 2.44 10.20
N TYR A 46 -14.85 3.48 9.81
CA TYR A 46 -15.04 4.84 10.35
C TYR A 46 -16.41 5.45 10.02
N LEU A 47 -17.01 5.03 8.91
CA LEU A 47 -18.31 5.50 8.45
C LEU A 47 -19.45 4.54 8.80
N ASN A 48 -19.16 3.52 9.62
CA ASN A 48 -20.12 2.50 10.02
C ASN A 48 -20.75 1.77 8.81
N LEU A 49 -19.95 1.53 7.77
CA LEU A 49 -20.29 0.73 6.60
C LEU A 49 -19.65 -0.66 6.71
N ASP A 50 -20.37 -1.69 6.28
CA ASP A 50 -19.77 -3.01 6.09
C ASP A 50 -18.77 -2.98 4.93
N CYS A 51 -17.72 -3.81 4.99
CA CYS A 51 -16.70 -3.84 3.96
C CYS A 51 -16.46 -5.26 3.45
N TYR A 52 -16.60 -5.43 2.14
CA TYR A 52 -16.32 -6.67 1.43
C TYR A 52 -15.06 -6.50 0.57
N LEU A 53 -14.11 -7.40 0.76
CA LEU A 53 -12.82 -7.40 0.08
C LEU A 53 -12.67 -8.69 -0.72
N ILE A 54 -12.52 -8.54 -2.04
CA ILE A 54 -12.15 -9.66 -2.91
C ILE A 54 -10.62 -9.64 -3.09
N LEU A 55 -9.91 -10.57 -2.48
CA LEU A 55 -8.45 -10.63 -2.51
C LEU A 55 -7.94 -11.71 -3.45
N ARG A 56 -7.17 -11.28 -4.44
CA ARG A 56 -6.58 -12.16 -5.45
C ARG A 56 -5.35 -12.87 -4.92
N THR A 57 -5.30 -14.18 -5.10
CA THR A 57 -4.17 -15.05 -4.76
C THR A 57 -3.92 -16.08 -5.87
N SER A 58 -2.95 -16.98 -5.70
CA SER A 58 -2.69 -18.06 -6.66
C SER A 58 -3.69 -19.20 -6.49
N LYS A 59 -3.93 -19.98 -7.55
CA LYS A 59 -4.79 -21.17 -7.50
C LYS A 59 -4.38 -22.18 -6.42
N LEU A 60 -3.10 -22.25 -6.09
CA LEU A 60 -2.57 -23.15 -5.06
C LEU A 60 -2.85 -22.70 -3.62
N LEU A 61 -3.19 -21.41 -3.45
CA LEU A 61 -3.36 -20.77 -2.15
C LEU A 61 -4.77 -20.26 -1.90
N VAL A 62 -5.68 -20.30 -2.89
CA VAL A 62 -7.03 -19.76 -2.78
C VAL A 62 -7.86 -20.44 -1.68
N GLU A 63 -7.66 -21.74 -1.48
CA GLU A 63 -8.33 -22.54 -0.43
C GLU A 63 -7.58 -22.54 0.91
N LYS A 64 -6.53 -21.71 1.07
CA LYS A 64 -5.71 -21.68 2.29
C LYS A 64 -5.83 -20.33 2.98
N ASP A 65 -5.84 -20.34 4.31
CA ASP A 65 -5.76 -19.11 5.08
C ASP A 65 -4.40 -18.40 4.82
N PRO A 66 -4.39 -17.18 4.25
CA PRO A 66 -3.17 -16.39 4.02
C PRO A 66 -2.49 -15.90 5.31
N GLY A 67 -3.09 -16.12 6.49
CA GLY A 67 -2.53 -15.80 7.79
C GLY A 67 -2.75 -14.34 8.21
N LEU A 68 -1.89 -13.85 9.09
CA LEU A 68 -2.02 -12.54 9.74
C LEU A 68 -0.77 -11.69 9.51
N VAL A 69 -0.69 -11.05 8.35
CA VAL A 69 0.52 -10.33 7.92
C VAL A 69 0.19 -8.99 7.25
N GLY A 70 0.96 -7.95 7.58
CA GLY A 70 0.91 -6.66 6.90
C GLY A 70 -0.48 -6.05 6.81
N ASN A 71 -0.91 -5.71 5.59
CA ASN A 71 -2.23 -5.10 5.32
C ASN A 71 -3.39 -6.02 5.72
N LEU A 72 -3.29 -7.32 5.45
CA LEU A 72 -4.33 -8.31 5.73
C LEU A 72 -4.68 -8.40 7.22
N LEU A 73 -3.68 -8.27 8.10
CA LEU A 73 -3.92 -8.23 9.55
C LEU A 73 -4.87 -7.08 9.91
N VAL A 74 -4.62 -5.89 9.36
CA VAL A 74 -5.45 -4.70 9.62
C VAL A 74 -6.86 -4.90 9.08
N GLU A 75 -6.99 -5.44 7.86
CA GLU A 75 -8.29 -5.74 7.23
C GLU A 75 -9.14 -6.67 8.09
N ARG A 76 -8.54 -7.73 8.65
CA ARG A 76 -9.23 -8.65 9.57
C ARG A 76 -9.59 -8.00 10.91
N LEU A 77 -8.69 -7.19 11.48
CA LEU A 77 -8.94 -6.52 12.77
C LEU A 77 -10.08 -5.50 12.70
N VAL A 78 -10.26 -4.82 11.56
CA VAL A 78 -11.40 -3.90 11.38
C VAL A 78 -12.70 -4.60 11.03
N GLY A 79 -12.67 -5.94 10.87
CA GLY A 79 -13.83 -6.77 10.63
C GLY A 79 -14.30 -6.80 9.18
N ALA A 80 -13.40 -6.60 8.20
CA ALA A 80 -13.79 -6.73 6.79
C ALA A 80 -14.12 -8.19 6.43
N HIS A 81 -15.15 -8.39 5.61
CA HIS A 81 -15.45 -9.67 4.97
C HIS A 81 -14.44 -9.90 3.84
N ILE A 82 -13.79 -11.05 3.84
CA ILE A 82 -12.69 -11.35 2.91
C ILE A 82 -13.04 -12.61 2.12
N ASP A 83 -13.14 -12.45 0.80
CA ASP A 83 -13.28 -13.53 -0.15
C ASP A 83 -11.99 -13.69 -0.95
N LEU A 84 -11.44 -14.90 -0.98
CA LEU A 84 -10.26 -15.21 -1.77
C LEU A 84 -10.66 -15.70 -3.14
N VAL A 85 -9.97 -15.22 -4.17
CA VAL A 85 -10.16 -15.67 -5.55
C VAL A 85 -8.82 -15.92 -6.21
N SER A 86 -8.72 -16.96 -7.02
CA SER A 86 -7.58 -17.14 -7.91
C SER A 86 -7.58 -16.07 -9.02
N LYS A 87 -6.43 -15.85 -9.64
CA LYS A 87 -6.33 -14.94 -10.80
C LYS A 87 -7.23 -15.38 -11.95
N GLU A 88 -7.35 -16.69 -12.16
CA GLU A 88 -8.16 -17.31 -13.21
C GLU A 88 -9.65 -17.13 -12.95
N GLU A 89 -10.10 -17.33 -11.71
CA GLU A 89 -11.50 -17.09 -11.31
C GLU A 89 -11.84 -15.61 -11.44
N TYR A 90 -10.97 -14.73 -10.96
CA TYR A 90 -11.18 -13.29 -11.09
C TYR A 90 -11.34 -12.86 -12.56
N GLY A 91 -10.53 -13.40 -13.47
CA GLY A 91 -10.64 -13.12 -14.90
C GLY A 91 -11.96 -13.57 -15.53
N LYS A 92 -12.58 -14.64 -15.01
CA LYS A 92 -13.85 -15.17 -15.51
C LYS A 92 -15.06 -14.44 -14.93
N ILE A 93 -14.99 -14.09 -13.65
CA ILE A 93 -16.13 -13.57 -12.88
C ILE A 93 -16.08 -12.04 -12.78
N GLY A 94 -15.07 -11.38 -13.38
CA GLY A 94 -14.65 -10.01 -13.10
C GLY A 94 -15.72 -8.92 -13.01
N SER A 95 -16.91 -9.09 -13.61
CA SER A 95 -18.06 -8.18 -13.53
C SER A 95 -19.30 -8.73 -12.80
N VAL A 96 -19.37 -10.03 -12.49
CA VAL A 96 -20.59 -10.74 -12.07
C VAL A 96 -20.80 -10.71 -10.54
N TRP A 97 -19.71 -10.74 -9.74
CA TRP A 97 -19.79 -10.57 -8.27
C TRP A 97 -20.48 -9.28 -7.85
N TRP A 98 -20.47 -8.27 -8.72
CA TRP A 98 -20.97 -6.95 -8.40
C TRP A 98 -22.49 -6.84 -8.37
N ASN A 99 -23.21 -7.80 -8.95
CA ASN A 99 -24.66 -7.71 -9.16
C ASN A 99 -25.49 -8.34 -8.02
N HIS A 100 -24.87 -8.86 -6.97
CA HIS A 100 -25.59 -9.56 -5.90
C HIS A 100 -26.02 -8.69 -4.71
N CYS A 101 -25.55 -7.44 -4.61
CA CYS A 101 -25.98 -6.53 -3.56
C CYS A 101 -26.39 -5.18 -4.16
N GLY A 102 -27.69 -4.89 -4.14
CA GLY A 102 -28.26 -3.63 -4.67
C GLY A 102 -27.96 -2.40 -3.82
N SER A 103 -27.55 -2.57 -2.56
CA SER A 103 -27.19 -1.49 -1.63
C SER A 103 -25.68 -1.24 -1.53
N CYS A 104 -24.85 -2.08 -2.16
CA CYS A 104 -23.40 -1.98 -2.06
C CYS A 104 -22.82 -0.89 -2.96
N PHE A 105 -22.08 0.05 -2.36
CA PHE A 105 -21.34 1.05 -3.10
C PHE A 105 -19.99 0.49 -3.58
N ARG A 106 -19.80 0.51 -4.89
CA ARG A 106 -18.63 -0.10 -5.52
C ARG A 106 -17.48 0.89 -5.56
N ILE A 107 -16.34 0.50 -4.98
CA ILE A 107 -15.09 1.27 -5.02
C ILE A 107 -14.13 0.58 -5.98
N LYS A 108 -14.11 1.05 -7.22
CA LYS A 108 -13.13 0.64 -8.23
C LYS A 108 -11.84 1.44 -8.09
N THR A 109 -10.72 0.77 -8.28
CA THR A 109 -9.39 1.41 -8.38
C THR A 109 -9.32 2.47 -9.47
N GLU A 110 -10.13 2.36 -10.53
CA GLU A 110 -10.10 3.22 -11.73
C GLU A 110 -11.20 4.29 -11.78
N GLN A 111 -12.18 4.29 -10.85
CA GLN A 111 -13.37 5.18 -10.90
C GLN A 111 -13.09 6.70 -10.89
N LEU A 112 -11.85 7.13 -10.68
CA LEU A 112 -11.46 8.55 -10.75
C LEU A 112 -10.49 8.85 -11.90
N GLU A 113 -10.18 7.87 -12.76
CA GLU A 113 -9.25 8.08 -13.88
C GLU A 113 -9.88 8.88 -15.04
N GLY A 114 -11.19 9.17 -14.98
CA GLY A 114 -11.93 9.91 -16.01
C GLY A 114 -12.04 11.43 -15.80
N LYS A 115 -11.56 11.96 -14.67
CA LYS A 115 -11.36 13.41 -14.48
C LYS A 115 -9.99 13.58 -13.85
N SER A 116 -8.99 13.94 -14.66
CA SER A 116 -7.73 14.37 -14.09
C SER A 116 -8.00 15.58 -13.19
N LEU A 117 -7.27 15.68 -12.08
CA LEU A 117 -7.39 16.82 -11.16
C LEU A 117 -7.12 18.15 -11.88
N ILE A 118 -6.42 18.09 -13.01
CA ILE A 118 -6.07 19.22 -13.90
C ILE A 118 -7.22 19.56 -14.86
N ASP A 119 -8.01 18.57 -15.29
CA ASP A 119 -9.19 18.77 -16.15
C ASP A 119 -10.26 19.58 -15.40
N GLY A 120 -10.34 19.38 -14.07
CA GLY A 120 -11.19 20.15 -13.17
C GLY A 120 -10.79 21.62 -13.00
N LEU A 121 -9.55 22.01 -13.35
CA LEU A 121 -9.06 23.38 -13.25
C LEU A 121 -9.42 24.24 -14.48
N GLN A 122 -10.06 23.67 -15.52
CA GLN A 122 -10.39 24.37 -16.77
C GLN A 122 -9.18 25.10 -17.40
N SER A 123 -7.98 24.60 -17.18
CA SER A 123 -6.73 25.28 -17.56
C SER A 123 -6.39 25.18 -19.05
N GLY A 124 -7.16 24.41 -19.83
CA GLY A 124 -6.89 24.12 -21.24
C GLY A 124 -5.72 23.15 -21.47
N LEU A 125 -5.13 22.61 -20.40
CA LEU A 125 -4.06 21.61 -20.46
C LEU A 125 -4.62 20.21 -20.19
N ASP A 126 -4.31 19.24 -21.06
CA ASP A 126 -4.57 17.83 -20.76
C ASP A 126 -3.47 17.31 -19.82
N SER A 127 -3.85 16.51 -18.83
CA SER A 127 -2.86 15.83 -17.97
C SER A 127 -1.79 15.06 -18.75
N ARG A 128 -2.12 14.52 -19.93
CA ARG A 128 -1.20 13.81 -20.82
C ARG A 128 -0.12 14.71 -21.41
N ASP A 129 -0.36 16.03 -21.49
CA ASP A 129 0.61 16.99 -22.02
C ASP A 129 1.71 17.32 -21.00
N ILE A 130 1.51 16.99 -19.73
CA ILE A 130 2.46 17.27 -18.64
C ILE A 130 2.96 16.03 -17.92
N VAL A 131 2.41 14.85 -18.24
CA VAL A 131 2.79 13.57 -17.62
C VAL A 131 3.80 12.84 -18.50
N SER A 132 4.96 12.57 -17.92
CA SER A 132 5.94 11.62 -18.48
C SER A 132 5.81 10.29 -17.74
N ILE A 133 5.61 9.20 -18.48
CA ILE A 133 5.50 7.86 -17.92
C ILE A 133 6.84 7.14 -18.11
N GLU A 134 7.48 6.83 -17.00
CA GLU A 134 8.74 6.08 -16.96
C GLU A 134 8.49 4.68 -16.42
N ASN A 135 9.06 3.66 -17.07
CA ASN A 135 8.88 2.28 -16.65
C ASN A 135 9.95 1.86 -15.63
N ALA A 136 9.55 1.76 -14.37
CA ALA A 136 10.40 1.31 -13.27
C ALA A 136 9.92 -0.03 -12.65
N LYS A 137 9.18 -0.85 -13.41
CA LYS A 137 8.52 -2.05 -12.85
C LYS A 137 9.48 -3.19 -12.45
N GLY A 138 10.72 -3.16 -12.94
CA GLY A 138 11.71 -4.22 -12.71
C GLY A 138 11.21 -5.59 -13.21
N LEU A 139 11.34 -6.63 -12.38
CA LEU A 139 10.86 -7.98 -12.68
C LEU A 139 9.34 -8.09 -12.86
N GLY A 140 8.59 -7.10 -12.39
CA GLY A 140 7.13 -7.06 -12.49
C GLY A 140 6.45 -6.73 -11.16
N TYR A 141 5.13 -6.88 -11.14
CA TYR A 141 4.33 -6.51 -9.98
C TYR A 141 4.69 -7.34 -8.75
N ALA A 142 4.98 -6.65 -7.63
CA ALA A 142 5.35 -7.24 -6.34
C ALA A 142 6.56 -8.22 -6.36
N MET A 143 7.36 -8.21 -7.43
CA MET A 143 8.60 -9.00 -7.54
C MET A 143 9.79 -8.05 -7.50
N ASN A 144 10.84 -8.40 -6.77
CA ASN A 144 12.00 -7.51 -6.58
C ASN A 144 13.31 -8.18 -6.94
N THR A 145 14.26 -7.39 -7.45
CA THR A 145 15.67 -7.82 -7.50
C THR A 145 16.35 -7.60 -6.14
N SER A 146 17.49 -8.25 -5.92
CA SER A 146 18.29 -8.04 -4.71
C SER A 146 18.75 -6.59 -4.57
N GLU A 147 19.05 -5.92 -5.68
CA GLU A 147 19.46 -4.50 -5.71
C GLU A 147 18.31 -3.57 -5.34
N GLU A 148 17.08 -3.85 -5.78
CA GLU A 148 15.90 -3.06 -5.39
C GLU A 148 15.63 -3.18 -3.89
N LEU A 149 15.75 -4.38 -3.31
CA LEU A 149 15.58 -4.59 -1.87
C LEU A 149 16.70 -3.95 -1.07
N LYS A 150 17.95 -4.08 -1.52
CA LYS A 150 19.10 -3.41 -0.91
C LYS A 150 18.92 -1.89 -0.95
N PHE A 151 18.48 -1.33 -2.07
CA PHE A 151 18.22 0.10 -2.21
C PHE A 151 17.21 0.59 -1.16
N VAL A 152 16.10 -0.13 -0.96
CA VAL A 152 15.11 0.22 0.06
C VAL A 152 15.73 0.23 1.47
N ALA A 153 16.55 -0.78 1.79
CA ALA A 153 17.25 -0.85 3.08
C ALA A 153 18.27 0.29 3.25
N ASP A 154 19.03 0.61 2.21
CA ASP A 154 20.03 1.69 2.22
C ASP A 154 19.36 3.06 2.45
N VAL A 155 18.25 3.35 1.75
CA VAL A 155 17.50 4.60 1.94
C VAL A 155 16.94 4.70 3.36
N ALA A 156 16.38 3.60 3.89
CA ALA A 156 15.86 3.56 5.24
C ALA A 156 16.97 3.82 6.28
N ALA A 157 18.13 3.17 6.14
CA ALA A 157 19.26 3.35 7.04
C ALA A 157 19.87 4.76 6.96
N ALA A 158 19.93 5.35 5.77
CA ALA A 158 20.55 6.66 5.56
C ALA A 158 19.65 7.84 5.96
N THR A 159 18.32 7.69 5.89
CA THR A 159 17.39 8.82 5.98
C THR A 159 16.29 8.66 7.02
N GLY A 160 16.06 7.44 7.52
CA GLY A 160 14.88 7.12 8.34
C GLY A 160 13.57 7.05 7.54
N VAL A 161 13.59 7.34 6.23
CA VAL A 161 12.43 7.20 5.34
C VAL A 161 12.38 5.78 4.80
N ILE A 162 11.28 5.08 5.07
CA ILE A 162 11.10 3.71 4.62
C ILE A 162 10.21 3.69 3.39
N LEU A 163 10.76 3.23 2.26
CA LEU A 163 10.04 3.07 1.01
C LEU A 163 9.52 1.64 0.88
N ASP A 164 8.27 1.47 0.46
CA ASP A 164 7.74 0.13 0.21
C ASP A 164 8.38 -0.48 -1.05
N PRO A 165 8.67 -1.80 -1.07
CA PRO A 165 9.39 -2.43 -2.17
C PRO A 165 8.53 -2.65 -3.42
N VAL A 166 7.21 -2.46 -3.34
CA VAL A 166 6.29 -2.72 -4.45
C VAL A 166 6.05 -1.48 -5.31
N TYR A 167 5.95 -0.30 -4.69
CA TYR A 167 5.59 0.96 -5.34
C TYR A 167 6.68 2.03 -5.16
N SER A 168 6.70 2.70 -4.01
CA SER A 168 7.50 3.91 -3.77
C SER A 168 9.00 3.63 -3.88
N GLY A 169 9.45 2.44 -3.45
CA GLY A 169 10.82 1.98 -3.58
C GLY A 169 11.24 1.85 -5.03
N LYS A 170 10.43 1.20 -5.88
CA LYS A 170 10.70 1.06 -7.32
C LYS A 170 10.68 2.39 -8.05
N ALA A 171 9.70 3.25 -7.76
CA ALA A 171 9.62 4.58 -8.36
C ALA A 171 10.84 5.43 -8.02
N THR A 172 11.26 5.44 -6.74
CA THR A 172 12.46 6.18 -6.31
C THR A 172 13.72 5.58 -6.92
N TYR A 173 13.84 4.25 -6.92
CA TYR A 173 14.98 3.56 -7.52
C TYR A 173 15.13 3.87 -9.01
N GLY A 174 14.03 3.79 -9.77
CA GLY A 174 14.02 4.15 -11.18
C GLY A 174 14.37 5.62 -11.42
N MET A 175 13.80 6.53 -10.64
CA MET A 175 14.10 7.96 -10.72
C MET A 175 15.59 8.24 -10.47
N LEU A 176 16.18 7.66 -9.42
CA LEU A 176 17.59 7.88 -9.09
C LEU A 176 18.54 7.23 -10.12
N LYS A 177 18.16 6.09 -10.71
CA LYS A 177 18.90 5.51 -11.83
C LYS A 177 18.88 6.40 -13.07
N ASP A 178 17.72 6.98 -13.41
CA ASP A 178 17.62 7.93 -14.52
C ASP A 178 18.43 9.20 -14.24
N MET A 179 18.42 9.70 -13.00
CA MET A 179 19.24 10.84 -12.60
C MET A 179 20.74 10.59 -12.76
N ALA A 180 21.20 9.40 -12.37
CA ALA A 180 22.59 9.00 -12.51
C ALA A 180 22.99 8.81 -13.98
N ALA A 181 22.12 8.22 -14.81
CA ALA A 181 22.38 7.99 -16.22
C ALA A 181 22.30 9.27 -17.07
N ASN A 182 21.44 10.21 -16.70
CA ASN A 182 21.12 11.40 -17.49
C ASN A 182 21.31 12.71 -16.70
N PRO A 183 22.50 13.01 -16.13
CA PRO A 183 22.68 14.12 -15.20
C PRO A 183 22.33 15.50 -15.80
N ALA A 184 22.51 15.69 -17.11
CA ALA A 184 22.13 16.92 -17.81
C ALA A 184 20.61 17.17 -17.80
N LYS A 185 19.78 16.11 -17.85
CA LYS A 185 18.31 16.20 -17.78
C LYS A 185 17.85 16.82 -16.46
N TRP A 186 18.59 16.55 -15.38
CA TRP A 186 18.19 16.89 -14.01
C TRP A 186 18.91 18.12 -13.43
N LYS A 187 20.00 18.57 -14.05
CA LYS A 187 20.80 19.71 -13.57
C LYS A 187 19.93 20.96 -13.35
N GLY A 188 20.01 21.53 -12.14
CA GLY A 188 19.28 22.75 -11.76
C GLY A 188 17.78 22.56 -11.47
N ARG A 189 17.23 21.35 -11.60
CA ARG A 189 15.81 21.08 -11.28
C ARG A 189 15.62 20.88 -9.78
N LYS A 190 14.51 21.42 -9.25
CA LYS A 190 13.99 21.06 -7.92
C LYS A 190 13.01 19.91 -8.09
N VAL A 191 13.26 18.80 -7.41
CA VAL A 191 12.48 17.58 -7.58
C VAL A 191 11.68 17.29 -6.30
N LEU A 192 10.36 17.17 -6.44
CA LEU A 192 9.47 16.69 -5.39
C LEU A 192 9.12 15.23 -5.68
N PHE A 193 9.57 14.33 -4.81
CA PHE A 193 9.13 12.94 -4.85
C PHE A 193 7.90 12.76 -3.95
N VAL A 194 6.80 12.24 -4.51
CA VAL A 194 5.58 11.98 -3.74
C VAL A 194 5.60 10.54 -3.23
N HIS A 195 5.94 10.36 -1.95
CA HIS A 195 5.88 9.05 -1.31
C HIS A 195 4.42 8.64 -1.09
N THR A 196 3.99 7.57 -1.78
CA THR A 196 2.58 7.15 -1.80
C THR A 196 2.13 6.29 -0.61
N GLY A 197 3.01 6.07 0.37
CA GLY A 197 2.80 5.15 1.49
C GLY A 197 3.21 3.72 1.15
N GLY A 198 2.52 2.73 1.73
CA GLY A 198 2.74 1.31 1.43
C GLY A 198 3.52 0.51 2.48
N LEU A 199 3.81 1.11 3.64
CA LEU A 199 4.71 0.54 4.65
C LEU A 199 4.38 -0.91 5.04
N LEU A 200 3.10 -1.23 5.25
CA LEU A 200 2.69 -2.59 5.63
C LEU A 200 2.96 -3.64 4.53
N GLY A 201 3.17 -3.21 3.28
CA GLY A 201 3.59 -4.09 2.19
C GLY A 201 5.01 -4.65 2.37
N LEU A 202 5.83 -4.08 3.26
CA LEU A 202 7.16 -4.63 3.60
C LEU A 202 7.08 -6.04 4.18
N TYR A 203 6.01 -6.35 4.91
CA TYR A 203 5.86 -7.66 5.54
C TYR A 203 5.74 -8.80 4.53
N ASP A 204 5.31 -8.52 3.28
CA ASP A 204 5.35 -9.46 2.17
C ASP A 204 6.78 -9.86 1.77
N LYS A 205 7.75 -9.01 2.10
CA LYS A 205 9.17 -9.14 1.75
C LYS A 205 10.05 -9.33 2.98
N ALA A 206 9.47 -9.58 4.16
CA ALA A 206 10.21 -9.69 5.42
C ALA A 206 11.34 -10.72 5.33
N ASP A 207 11.06 -11.92 4.80
CA ASP A 207 12.06 -12.97 4.65
C ASP A 207 13.20 -12.56 3.71
N GLN A 208 12.88 -11.88 2.60
CA GLN A 208 13.88 -11.41 1.64
C GLN A 208 14.72 -10.24 2.17
N LEU A 209 14.14 -9.44 3.08
CA LEU A 209 14.81 -8.32 3.75
C LEU A 209 15.59 -8.74 5.00
N SER A 210 15.37 -9.97 5.50
CA SER A 210 15.96 -10.44 6.76
C SER A 210 17.48 -10.34 6.81
N SER A 211 18.16 -10.61 5.68
CA SER A 211 19.62 -10.53 5.55
C SER A 211 20.15 -9.09 5.43
N LEU A 212 19.27 -8.13 5.12
CA LEU A 212 19.59 -6.71 4.97
C LEU A 212 19.25 -5.90 6.23
N ALA A 213 18.39 -6.45 7.09
CA ALA A 213 17.97 -5.81 8.34
C ALA A 213 19.05 -5.95 9.42
N GLY A 214 19.15 -4.94 10.30
CA GLY A 214 20.06 -4.97 11.44
C GLY A 214 19.74 -6.12 12.39
N SER A 215 20.77 -6.74 12.95
CA SER A 215 20.61 -7.81 13.95
C SER A 215 20.20 -7.23 15.30
N TRP A 216 19.46 -8.02 16.07
CA TRP A 216 19.22 -7.74 17.48
C TRP A 216 20.22 -8.53 18.34
N ARG A 217 20.51 -8.03 19.54
CA ARG A 217 21.29 -8.76 20.54
C ARG A 217 20.52 -8.80 21.86
N ARG A 218 20.55 -9.94 22.53
CA ARG A 218 20.09 -10.01 23.92
C ARG A 218 21.02 -9.14 24.77
N MET A 219 20.43 -8.27 25.58
CA MET A 219 21.19 -7.57 26.61
C MET A 219 21.45 -8.57 27.74
N GLU A 220 22.71 -8.89 27.97
CA GLU A 220 23.12 -9.61 29.17
C GLU A 220 23.04 -8.64 30.35
N LEU A 221 22.25 -8.99 31.36
CA LEU A 221 22.12 -8.23 32.59
C LEU A 221 22.84 -9.02 33.69
N GLU A 222 23.90 -8.47 34.27
CA GLU A 222 24.44 -9.01 35.50
C GLU A 222 23.42 -8.80 36.63
N GLU A 223 23.07 -9.86 37.35
CA GLU A 223 22.11 -9.84 38.48
C GLU A 223 22.52 -8.90 39.64
N SER A 224 23.72 -8.31 39.56
CA SER A 224 24.40 -7.61 40.64
C SER A 224 24.21 -6.10 40.67
N VAL A 225 23.47 -5.47 39.74
CA VAL A 225 23.19 -4.03 39.83
C VAL A 225 22.17 -3.80 40.95
N PRO A 226 22.59 -3.35 42.16
CA PRO A 226 21.67 -3.19 43.26
C PRO A 226 20.76 -2.01 42.92
N ARG A 227 19.45 -2.18 43.09
CA ARG A 227 18.54 -1.03 43.04
C ARG A 227 18.98 -0.04 44.13
N LYS A 228 19.43 1.16 43.73
CA LYS A 228 19.48 2.30 44.65
C LYS A 228 18.05 2.63 45.03
N ASP A 229 17.68 2.11 46.19
CA ASP A 229 16.65 2.55 47.10
C ASP A 229 16.06 3.93 46.78
N GLY A 230 14.78 3.94 46.38
CA GLY A 230 13.88 5.07 46.58
C GLY A 230 13.25 5.69 45.33
N THR A 231 13.90 5.69 44.16
CA THR A 231 13.33 6.35 42.97
C THR A 231 13.71 5.65 41.68
N GLY A 232 12.72 5.06 41.01
CA GLY A 232 12.81 4.74 39.59
C GLY A 232 12.14 3.43 39.21
N LYS A 233 10.90 3.50 38.73
CA LYS A 233 10.54 2.63 37.61
C LYS A 233 11.42 3.06 36.44
N MET A 234 12.32 2.20 35.99
CA MET A 234 12.69 2.22 34.57
C MET A 234 11.69 1.32 33.88
N PHE A 235 11.03 1.88 32.86
CA PHE A 235 9.83 1.45 32.14
C PHE A 235 8.50 1.86 32.78
#